data_AF-A0A534PU92-F1
#
_entry.id   AF-A0A534PU92-F1
#
_cell.length_a   1.000
_cell.length_b   1.000
_cell.length_c   1.000
_cell.angle_alpha   90.00
_cell.angle_beta   90.00
_cell.angle_gamma   90.00
#
_symmetry.space_group_name_H-M   'P 1'
#
loop_
_entity.id
_entity.type
_entity.pdbx_description
1 polymer ?
#
loop_
_entity_poly.entity_id
_entity_poly.type
_entity_poly.pdbx_seq_one_letter_code
_entity_poly.pdbx_strand_id
1 'polypeptide(L)'
;MSQGKPRARKPARSKAPRSEPRDAEGTSPRRSAAELARQARDISVSEFFAKNRHLLGFDNPSKALLTTVKEGVDNSLDACEEAGILPDVRVEIGQVSETRFRIAIQDNGPGILRKQVPKIFGSLLY
;
A
#
# COMPACT_ATOMS: atom_id res chain seq x y z
N MET A 1 42.19 27.39 -47.37
CA MET A 1 43.13 26.60 -48.19
C MET A 1 44.39 26.35 -47.36
N SER A 2 44.91 25.12 -47.41
CA SER A 2 46.29 24.68 -47.11
C SER A 2 46.93 25.02 -45.74
N GLN A 3 47.10 24.04 -44.84
CA GLN A 3 48.23 23.06 -44.73
C GLN A 3 49.42 23.57 -43.89
N GLY A 4 49.90 22.71 -42.96
CA GLY A 4 51.21 22.89 -42.31
C GLY A 4 51.46 22.06 -41.03
N LYS A 5 51.69 20.74 -41.14
CA LYS A 5 52.39 19.86 -40.16
C LYS A 5 53.92 20.18 -40.14
N PRO A 6 54.82 19.65 -39.26
CA PRO A 6 54.87 18.34 -38.56
C PRO A 6 55.38 18.36 -37.08
N ARG A 7 55.09 17.41 -36.19
CA ARG A 7 55.62 16.04 -35.97
C ARG A 7 57.13 15.90 -35.69
N ALA A 8 57.48 15.48 -34.47
CA ALA A 8 58.63 14.62 -34.13
C ALA A 8 58.33 14.00 -32.74
N ARG A 9 58.55 12.73 -32.37
CA ARG A 9 59.29 11.58 -32.94
C ARG A 9 58.59 10.27 -32.49
N LYS A 10 58.72 9.21 -33.29
CA LYS A 10 58.65 7.78 -32.84
C LYS A 10 60.07 7.36 -32.43
N PRO A 11 60.30 6.43 -31.49
CA PRO A 11 60.18 4.96 -31.72
C PRO A 11 59.69 4.22 -30.44
N ALA A 12 59.57 2.91 -30.26
CA ALA A 12 59.56 1.67 -31.04
C ALA A 12 58.71 0.68 -30.22
N ARG A 13 58.23 -0.40 -30.86
CA ARG A 13 57.41 -1.46 -30.25
C ARG A 13 58.19 -2.25 -29.20
N SER A 14 57.54 -2.58 -28.08
CA SER A 14 57.69 -3.88 -27.43
C SER A 14 56.30 -4.49 -27.19
N LYS A 15 56.14 -5.76 -27.57
CA LYS A 15 54.92 -6.54 -27.35
C LYS A 15 54.93 -7.02 -25.90
N ALA A 16 53.83 -6.80 -25.18
CA ALA A 16 53.53 -7.49 -23.92
C ALA A 16 52.10 -8.07 -24.02
N PRO A 17 51.86 -9.26 -23.43
CA PRO A 17 50.75 -10.13 -23.77
C PRO A 17 49.40 -9.58 -23.28
N ARG A 18 48.34 -9.88 -24.03
CA ARG A 18 46.95 -9.62 -23.66
C ARG A 18 46.70 -10.21 -22.26
N SER A 19 46.38 -9.34 -21.30
CA SER A 19 45.85 -9.75 -20.01
C SER A 19 44.48 -10.40 -20.24
N GLU A 20 44.34 -11.64 -19.77
CA GLU A 20 43.08 -12.34 -19.64
C GLU A 20 42.05 -11.47 -18.88
N PRO A 21 40.75 -11.57 -19.18
CA PRO A 21 39.73 -10.87 -18.42
C PRO A 21 39.76 -11.40 -16.98
N ARG A 22 40.11 -10.52 -16.04
CA ARG A 22 40.02 -10.79 -14.61
C ARG A 22 38.56 -11.06 -14.26
N ASP A 23 38.33 -12.12 -13.50
CA ASP A 23 37.03 -12.49 -12.93
C ASP A 23 36.35 -11.26 -12.32
N ALA A 24 35.24 -10.85 -12.92
CA ALA A 24 34.40 -9.80 -12.40
C ALA A 24 33.68 -10.35 -11.16
N GLU A 25 34.03 -9.79 -10.01
CA GLU A 25 33.38 -10.00 -8.72
C GLU A 25 31.84 -9.97 -8.81
N GLY A 26 31.22 -11.02 -8.26
CA GLY A 26 29.94 -10.93 -7.57
C GLY A 26 28.76 -10.37 -8.37
N THR A 27 28.41 -10.99 -9.50
CA THR A 27 27.07 -10.79 -10.06
C THR A 27 26.06 -11.50 -9.15
N SER A 28 25.50 -10.77 -8.17
CA SER A 28 24.19 -11.18 -7.66
C SER A 28 23.26 -11.30 -8.87
N PRO A 29 22.67 -12.47 -9.15
CA PRO A 29 21.92 -12.67 -10.38
C PRO A 29 20.80 -11.64 -10.43
N ARG A 30 20.75 -10.85 -11.52
CA ARG A 30 19.64 -9.94 -11.79
C ARG A 30 18.39 -10.80 -11.93
N ARG A 31 17.59 -10.85 -10.87
CA ARG A 31 16.33 -11.61 -10.83
C ARG A 31 15.46 -11.16 -12.01
N SER A 32 15.02 -12.12 -12.80
CA SER A 32 14.14 -11.86 -13.93
C SER A 32 12.76 -11.40 -13.47
N ALA A 33 12.05 -10.65 -14.31
CA ALA A 33 10.66 -10.26 -14.03
C ALA A 33 9.77 -11.49 -13.74
N ALA A 34 10.04 -12.63 -14.39
CA ALA A 34 9.34 -13.89 -14.16
C ALA A 34 9.63 -14.50 -12.77
N GLU A 35 10.87 -14.40 -12.29
CA GLU A 35 11.25 -14.84 -10.93
C GLU A 35 10.66 -13.94 -9.85
N LEU A 36 10.62 -12.63 -10.09
CA LEU A 36 9.96 -11.66 -9.20
C LEU A 36 8.43 -11.88 -9.18
N ALA A 37 7.82 -12.14 -10.33
CA ALA A 37 6.39 -12.43 -10.44
C ALA A 37 6.01 -13.74 -9.73
N ARG A 38 6.86 -14.77 -9.76
CA ARG A 38 6.64 -16.00 -8.96
C ARG A 38 6.69 -15.78 -7.45
N GLN A 39 7.36 -14.73 -6.99
CA GLN A 39 7.40 -14.33 -5.58
C GLN A 39 6.25 -13.39 -5.20
N ALA A 40 5.57 -12.80 -6.20
CA ALA A 40 4.39 -12.01 -5.97
C ALA A 40 3.28 -12.93 -5.45
N ARG A 41 2.91 -12.74 -4.18
CA ARG A 41 1.77 -13.42 -3.57
C ARG A 41 0.60 -12.46 -3.57
N ASP A 42 -0.55 -12.93 -4.03
CA ASP A 42 -1.82 -12.25 -3.78
C ASP A 42 -2.06 -12.24 -2.28
N ILE A 43 -2.13 -11.05 -1.71
CA ILE A 43 -2.45 -10.84 -0.30
C ILE A 43 -3.95 -10.63 -0.16
N SER A 44 -4.57 -11.31 0.81
CA SER A 44 -5.96 -11.01 1.13
C SER A 44 -6.07 -9.59 1.68
N VAL A 45 -7.23 -8.94 1.49
CA VAL A 45 -7.52 -7.61 2.06
C VAL A 45 -7.31 -7.59 3.58
N SER A 46 -7.74 -8.66 4.27
CA SER A 46 -7.53 -8.81 5.71
C SER A 46 -6.03 -8.91 6.08
N GLU A 47 -5.23 -9.62 5.28
CA GLU A 47 -3.78 -9.72 5.49
C GLU A 47 -3.08 -8.40 5.21
N PHE A 48 -3.50 -7.67 4.17
CA PHE A 48 -2.98 -6.33 3.86
C PHE A 48 -3.19 -5.37 5.03
N PHE A 49 -4.39 -5.32 5.61
CA PHE A 49 -4.66 -4.44 6.76
C PHE A 49 -4.03 -4.92 8.06
N ALA A 50 -3.93 -6.24 8.28
CA ALA A 50 -3.24 -6.78 9.44
C ALA A 50 -1.75 -6.37 9.46
N LYS A 51 -1.11 -6.37 8.29
CA LYS A 51 0.29 -5.93 8.12
C LYS A 51 0.45 -4.42 8.11
N ASN A 52 -0.56 -3.67 7.68
CA ASN A 52 -0.49 -2.22 7.48
C ASN A 52 -1.53 -1.44 8.29
N ARG A 53 -1.71 -1.76 9.58
CA ARG A 53 -2.70 -1.09 10.46
C ARG A 53 -2.59 0.43 10.49
N HIS A 54 -1.38 0.97 10.36
CA HIS A 54 -1.11 2.40 10.40
C HIS A 54 -1.72 3.15 9.20
N LEU A 55 -1.83 2.52 8.02
CA LEU A 55 -2.39 3.15 6.82
C LEU A 55 -3.86 3.53 7.00
N LEU A 56 -4.58 2.83 7.89
CA LEU A 56 -5.98 3.06 8.19
C LEU A 56 -6.19 3.85 9.50
N GLY A 57 -5.12 4.26 10.18
CA GLY A 57 -5.22 4.93 11.47
C GLY A 57 -5.50 4.03 12.68
N PHE A 58 -5.25 2.72 12.57
CA PHE A 58 -5.41 1.74 13.65
C PHE A 58 -4.09 1.40 14.37
N ASP A 59 -3.13 2.32 14.37
CA ASP A 59 -1.82 2.20 15.01
C ASP A 59 -1.84 2.52 16.52
N ASN A 60 -2.73 3.42 16.94
CA ASN A 60 -2.89 3.85 18.34
C ASN A 60 -4.32 3.57 18.83
N PRO A 61 -4.55 2.97 20.01
CA PRO A 61 -5.90 2.67 20.50
C PRO A 61 -6.87 3.85 20.51
N SER A 62 -6.43 5.04 20.94
CA SER A 62 -7.30 6.22 20.97
C SER A 62 -7.66 6.71 19.56
N LYS A 63 -6.70 6.64 18.64
CA LYS A 63 -6.91 7.00 17.22
C LYS A 63 -7.82 5.98 16.55
N ALA A 64 -7.62 4.69 16.81
CA ALA A 64 -8.47 3.62 16.31
C ALA A 64 -9.93 3.78 16.74
N LEU A 65 -10.17 4.14 18.01
CA LEU A 65 -11.51 4.43 18.52
C LEU A 65 -12.13 5.62 17.78
N LEU A 66 -11.40 6.74 17.66
CA LEU A 66 -11.87 7.92 16.96
C LEU A 66 -12.16 7.64 15.48
N THR A 67 -11.25 6.96 14.78
CA THR A 67 -11.42 6.55 13.39
C THR A 67 -12.65 5.67 13.22
N THR A 68 -12.86 4.69 14.09
CA THR A 68 -14.04 3.82 14.00
C THR A 68 -15.35 4.59 14.14
N VAL A 69 -15.41 5.55 15.06
CA VAL A 69 -16.59 6.40 15.25
C VAL A 69 -16.79 7.33 14.07
N LYS A 70 -15.72 8.01 13.62
CA LYS A 70 -15.76 8.92 12.46
C LYS A 70 -16.31 8.19 11.23
N GLU A 71 -15.69 7.10 10.83
CA GLU A 71 -16.08 6.38 9.61
C GLU A 71 -17.50 5.80 9.73
N GLY A 72 -17.91 5.34 10.91
CA GLY A 72 -19.28 4.85 11.10
C GLY A 72 -20.33 5.96 11.02
N VAL A 73 -20.05 7.13 11.59
CA VAL A 73 -20.95 8.30 11.53
C VAL A 73 -21.00 8.87 10.12
N ASP A 74 -19.85 9.01 9.44
CA ASP A 74 -19.78 9.49 8.06
C ASP A 74 -20.64 8.61 7.13
N ASN A 75 -20.49 7.28 7.22
CA ASN A 75 -21.32 6.34 6.46
C ASN A 75 -22.83 6.47 6.75
N SER A 76 -23.20 6.70 8.02
CA SER A 76 -24.61 6.91 8.39
C SER A 76 -25.17 8.22 7.83
N LEU A 77 -24.37 9.29 7.82
CA LEU A 77 -24.76 10.58 7.27
C LEU A 77 -24.90 10.52 5.75
N ASP A 78 -23.92 9.93 5.05
CA ASP A 78 -23.95 9.73 3.60
C ASP A 78 -25.20 8.95 3.18
N ALA A 79 -25.52 7.87 3.91
CA ALA A 79 -26.71 7.06 3.64
C ALA A 79 -28.02 7.83 3.81
N CYS A 80 -28.10 8.73 4.81
CA CYS A 80 -29.27 9.59 5.01
C CYS A 80 -29.37 10.68 3.94
N GLU A 81 -28.24 11.28 3.56
CA GLU A 81 -28.16 12.32 2.52
C GLU A 81 -28.62 11.77 1.16
N GLU A 82 -28.09 10.62 0.74
CA GLU A 82 -28.48 9.97 -0.52
C GLU A 82 -29.97 9.64 -0.58
N ALA A 83 -30.58 9.35 0.57
CA ALA A 83 -32.01 9.03 0.67
C ALA A 83 -32.90 10.27 0.89
N GLY A 84 -32.33 11.46 1.08
CA GLY A 84 -33.06 12.67 1.44
C GLY A 84 -33.76 12.60 2.81
N ILE A 85 -33.21 11.82 3.74
CA ILE A 85 -33.73 11.62 5.09
C ILE A 85 -32.99 12.56 6.05
N LEU A 86 -33.73 13.26 6.94
CA LEU A 86 -33.10 14.01 8.02
C LEU A 86 -32.42 13.01 9.00
N PRO A 87 -31.10 13.07 9.18
CA PRO A 87 -30.38 12.06 9.95
C PRO A 87 -30.70 12.15 11.45
N ASP A 88 -31.06 11.01 12.03
CA ASP A 88 -31.07 10.74 13.47
C ASP A 88 -30.06 9.61 13.72
N VAL A 89 -28.92 9.98 14.32
CA VAL A 89 -27.79 9.07 14.52
C VAL A 89 -27.51 8.94 16.02
N ARG A 90 -27.58 7.71 16.51
CA ARG A 90 -27.24 7.34 17.89
C ARG A 90 -25.90 6.63 17.90
N VAL A 91 -24.98 7.13 18.73
CA VAL A 91 -23.66 6.54 18.95
C VAL A 91 -23.53 6.10 20.41
N GLU A 92 -23.25 4.83 20.63
CA GLU A 92 -23.02 4.25 21.95
C GLU A 92 -21.63 3.63 22.02
N ILE A 93 -20.85 4.00 23.04
CA ILE A 93 -19.52 3.47 23.29
C ILE A 93 -19.51 2.86 24.69
N GLY A 94 -19.39 1.54 24.76
CA GLY A 94 -19.30 0.79 26.00
C GLY A 94 -17.93 0.14 26.16
N GLN A 95 -17.26 0.40 27.28
CA GLN A 95 -16.03 -0.32 27.61
C GLN A 95 -16.38 -1.73 28.14
N VAL A 96 -15.86 -2.77 27.48
CA VAL A 96 -16.11 -4.17 27.87
C VAL A 96 -14.91 -4.80 28.60
N SER A 97 -13.72 -4.24 28.43
CA SER A 97 -12.53 -4.50 29.24
C SER A 97 -11.57 -3.32 29.15
N GLU A 98 -10.47 -3.33 29.91
CA GLU A 98 -9.49 -2.23 29.96
C GLU A 98 -9.07 -1.72 28.57
N THR A 99 -8.83 -2.63 27.62
CA THR A 99 -8.37 -2.32 26.27
C THR A 99 -9.40 -2.63 25.17
N ARG A 100 -10.66 -2.90 25.53
CA ARG A 100 -11.67 -3.35 24.57
C ARG A 100 -12.96 -2.55 24.73
N PHE A 101 -13.43 -2.02 23.61
CA PHE A 101 -14.64 -1.21 23.52
C PHE A 101 -15.62 -1.85 22.52
N ARG A 102 -16.90 -1.79 22.85
CA ARG A 102 -18.00 -2.02 21.92
C ARG A 102 -18.51 -0.66 21.47
N ILE A 103 -18.57 -0.47 20.16
CA ILE A 103 -19.14 0.71 19.53
C ILE A 103 -20.39 0.26 18.79
N ALA A 104 -21.51 0.94 19.02
CA ALA A 104 -22.73 0.76 18.27
C ALA A 104 -23.13 2.11 17.66
N ILE A 105 -23.43 2.10 16.36
CA ILE A 105 -23.90 3.26 15.62
C ILE A 105 -25.21 2.82 14.97
N GLN A 106 -26.26 3.59 15.20
CA GLN A 106 -27.58 3.37 14.65
C GLN A 106 -28.04 4.64 13.97
N ASP A 107 -28.52 4.51 12.73
CA ASP A 107 -29.13 5.58 11.96
C ASP A 107 -30.55 5.21 11.52
N ASN A 108 -31.25 6.21 11.01
CA ASN A 108 -32.57 6.11 10.38
C ASN A 108 -32.49 6.14 8.84
N GLY A 109 -31.33 5.79 8.27
CA GLY A 109 -31.12 5.76 6.83
C GLY A 109 -31.90 4.64 6.12
N PRO A 110 -31.70 4.47 4.80
CA PRO A 110 -32.46 3.50 3.98
C PRO A 110 -32.17 2.04 4.34
N GLY A 111 -31.13 1.78 5.13
CA GLY A 111 -30.66 0.45 5.49
C GLY A 111 -29.96 -0.27 4.32
N ILE A 112 -29.47 -1.48 4.60
CA ILE A 112 -28.70 -2.28 3.65
C ILE A 112 -29.49 -3.55 3.29
N LEU A 113 -29.57 -3.85 1.98
CA LEU A 113 -30.12 -5.14 1.53
C LEU A 113 -29.29 -6.29 2.11
N ARG A 114 -29.93 -7.26 2.76
CA ARG A 114 -29.25 -8.40 3.42
C ARG A 114 -28.20 -9.10 2.54
N LYS A 115 -28.49 -9.24 1.24
CA LYS A 115 -27.56 -9.85 0.26
C LYS A 115 -26.30 -9.02 -0.01
N GLN A 116 -26.31 -7.72 0.25
CA GLN A 116 -25.19 -6.80 0.04
C GLN A 116 -24.33 -6.60 1.29
N VAL A 117 -24.83 -6.93 2.48
CA VAL A 117 -24.09 -6.78 3.76
C VAL A 117 -22.68 -7.40 3.69
N PRO A 118 -22.48 -8.64 3.20
CA PRO A 118 -21.13 -9.21 3.13
C PRO A 118 -20.21 -8.45 2.17
N LYS A 119 -20.76 -7.88 1.10
CA LYS A 119 -19.98 -7.14 0.11
C LYS A 119 -19.54 -5.79 0.67
N ILE A 120 -20.47 -5.05 1.29
CA ILE A 120 -20.22 -3.71 1.84
C ILE A 120 -19.20 -3.76 2.99
N PHE A 121 -19.31 -4.72 3.91
CA PHE A 121 -18.39 -4.81 5.06
C PHE A 121 -17.16 -5.69 4.82
N GLY A 122 -17.19 -6.57 3.81
CA GLY A 122 -16.14 -7.57 3.58
C GLY A 122 -15.29 -7.34 2.34
N SER A 123 -15.64 -6.39 1.47
CA SER A 123 -14.89 -6.10 0.24
C SER A 123 -14.24 -4.73 0.30
N LEU A 124 -13.00 -4.63 -0.16
CA LEU A 124 -12.39 -3.35 -0.50
C LEU A 124 -12.78 -3.06 -1.95
N LEU A 125 -13.51 -1.97 -2.18
CA LEU A 125 -13.85 -1.53 -3.54
C LEU A 125 -12.62 -0.83 -4.14
N TYR A 126 -12.19 -1.31 -5.31
CA TYR A 126 -11.13 -0.72 -6.15
C TYR A 126 -11.67 -0.49 -7.56
#